data_AF-A0A8B3L4Y1-F1
#
_entry.id   AF-A0A8B3L4Y1-F1
#
_cell.length_a   1.000
_cell.length_b   1.000
_cell.length_c   1.000
_cell.angle_alpha   90.00
_cell.angle_beta   90.00
_cell.angle_gamma   90.00
#
_symmetry.space_group_name_H-M   'P 1'
#
loop_
_entity.id
_entity.type
_entity.pdbx_description
1 polymer ?
#
loop_
_entity_poly.entity_id
_entity_poly.type
_entity_poly.pdbx_seq_one_letter_code
_entity_poly.pdbx_strand_id
1 'polypeptide(L)' 'MLLIVECRHCYHASRFKANDVAKVVGWNKPLETIRFRCKRCGGKDTEVKTQFIDQDHPPKGYIWVLQKARS' A
#
# COMPACT_ATOMS: atom_id res chain seq x y z
N MET A 1 -6.18 2.84 9.03
CA MET A 1 -6.19 3.23 7.59
C MET A 1 -5.38 2.24 6.76
N LEU A 2 -5.95 1.81 5.63
CA LEU A 2 -5.26 1.07 4.57
C LEU A 2 -5.00 1.99 3.38
N LEU A 3 -3.90 1.73 2.70
CA LEU A 3 -3.60 2.22 1.36
C LEU A 3 -3.83 1.06 0.39
N ILE A 4 -4.77 1.24 -0.53
CA ILE A 4 -5.01 0.34 -1.65
C ILE A 4 -4.24 0.90 -2.83
N VAL A 5 -3.24 0.15 -3.30
CA VAL A 5 -2.38 0.55 -4.41
C VAL A 5 -2.68 -0.36 -5.58
N GLU A 6 -3.10 0.22 -6.70
CA GLU A 6 -3.44 -0.50 -7.92
C GLU A 6 -2.51 -0.11 -9.06
N CYS A 7 -1.95 -1.09 -9.76
CA CYS A 7 -1.16 -0.82 -10.96
C CYS A 7 -2.08 -0.52 -12.14
N ARG A 8 -1.92 0.66 -12.77
CA ARG A 8 -2.72 1.05 -13.94
C ARG A 8 -2.43 0.23 -15.20
N HIS A 9 -1.31 -0.50 -15.23
CA HIS A 9 -0.94 -1.31 -16.38
C HIS A 9 -1.51 -2.74 -16.36
N CYS A 10 -1.46 -3.42 -15.20
CA CYS A 10 -1.87 -4.83 -15.09
C CYS A 10 -2.99 -5.07 -14.07
N TYR A 11 -3.56 -4.00 -13.51
CA TYR A 11 -4.66 -4.00 -12.53
C TYR A 11 -4.39 -4.82 -11.26
N HIS A 12 -3.13 -5.17 -11.02
CA HIS A 12 -2.74 -5.84 -9.79
C HIS A 12 -2.83 -4.85 -8.62
N ALA A 13 -3.72 -5.16 -7.67
CA ALA A 13 -3.93 -4.36 -6.47
C ALA A 13 -3.26 -4.98 -5.25
N SER A 14 -2.82 -4.15 -4.32
CA SER A 14 -2.27 -4.57 -3.03
C SER A 14 -2.71 -3.61 -1.93
N ARG A 15 -2.88 -4.13 -0.72
CA ARG A 15 -3.33 -3.37 0.45
C ARG A 15 -2.21 -3.30 1.47
N PHE A 16 -1.89 -2.08 1.91
CA PHE A 16 -0.85 -1.81 2.89
C PHE A 16 -1.44 -1.08 4.09
N LYS A 17 -0.95 -1.37 5.31
CA LYS A 17 -1.21 -0.51 6.46
C LYS A 17 -0.45 0.80 6.27
N ALA A 18 -1.12 1.93 6.45
CA ALA A 18 -0.48 3.25 6.31
C ALA A 18 0.75 3.40 7.24
N ASN A 19 0.66 2.88 8.46
CA ASN A 19 1.78 2.87 9.42
C ASN A 19 2.99 2.08 8.91
N ASP A 20 2.78 0.99 8.19
CA ASP A 20 3.91 0.19 7.68
C ASP A 20 4.57 0.88 6.48
N VAL A 21 3.80 1.60 5.66
CA VAL A 21 4.36 2.46 4.60
C VAL A 21 5.15 3.62 5.21
N ALA A 22 4.60 4.32 6.22
CA ALA A 22 5.26 5.44 6.88
C ALA A 22 6.60 5.06 7.54
N LYS A 23 6.71 3.84 8.09
CA LYS A 23 7.99 3.32 8.62
C LYS A 23 9.08 3.20 7.55
N VAL A 24 8.72 3.06 6.27
CA VAL A 24 9.67 2.90 5.16
C VAL A 24 9.98 4.24 4.49
N VAL A 25 8.97 5.08 4.25
CA VAL A 25 9.11 6.31 3.44
C VAL A 25 9.19 7.58 4.28
N GLY A 26 9.01 7.48 5.59
CA GLY A 26 8.93 8.59 6.52
C GLY A 26 7.49 9.04 6.79
N TRP A 27 7.31 9.71 7.93
CA TRP A 27 6.03 10.27 8.35
C TRP A 27 5.76 11.62 7.66
N ASN A 28 4.49 12.04 7.61
CA ASN A 28 4.03 13.31 7.03
C ASN A 28 4.44 13.54 5.56
N LYS A 29 4.61 12.46 4.79
CA LYS A 29 4.80 12.53 3.34
C LYS A 29 3.44 12.54 2.63
N PRO A 30 3.21 13.44 1.66
CA PRO A 30 2.02 13.37 0.81
C PRO A 30 1.99 12.05 0.04
N LEU A 31 0.81 11.44 -0.10
CA LEU A 31 0.69 10.13 -0.73
C LEU A 31 1.14 10.14 -2.20
N GLU A 32 0.93 11.25 -2.92
CA GLU A 32 1.37 11.39 -4.31
C GLU A 32 2.90 11.36 -4.49
N THR A 33 3.67 11.60 -3.41
CA THR A 33 5.13 11.55 -3.45
C THR A 33 5.69 10.14 -3.26
N ILE A 34 4.84 9.20 -2.82
CA ILE A 34 5.24 7.82 -2.54
C ILE A 34 5.19 7.02 -3.84
N ARG A 35 6.36 6.52 -4.28
CA ARG A 35 6.45 5.70 -5.49
C ARG A 35 6.30 4.21 -5.15
N PHE A 36 5.26 3.59 -5.69
CA PHE A 36 5.08 2.14 -5.63
C PHE A 36 5.58 1.47 -6.91
N ARG A 37 6.01 0.21 -6.78
CA ARG A 37 6.40 -0.64 -7.92
C ARG A 37 5.54 -1.89 -7.91
N CYS A 38 4.87 -2.17 -9.02
CA CYS A 38 4.08 -3.38 -9.16
C CYS A 38 4.98 -4.62 -9.16
N LYS A 39 4.75 -5.56 -8.24
CA LYS A 39 5.51 -6.82 -8.18
C LYS A 39 5.28 -7.70 -9.42
N ARG A 40 4.12 -7.59 -10.07
CA ARG A 40 3.72 -8.46 -11.19
C ARG A 40 4.34 -8.04 -12.52
N CYS A 41 4.30 -6.74 -12.87
CA CYS A 41 4.79 -6.23 -14.16
C CYS A 41 5.96 -5.25 -14.04
N GLY A 42 6.37 -4.88 -12.82
CA GLY A 42 7.45 -3.91 -12.59
C GLY A 42 7.08 -2.44 -12.84
N GLY A 43 5.87 -2.16 -13.32
CA GLY A 43 5.38 -0.81 -13.60
C GLY A 43 5.35 0.09 -12.35
N LYS A 44 5.54 1.40 -12.57
CA LYS A 44 5.54 2.43 -11.52
C LYS A 44 4.33 3.36 -11.57
N ASP A 45 3.51 3.23 -12.62
CA ASP A 45 2.25 3.94 -12.72
C ASP A 45 1.20 3.21 -11.87
N THR A 46 0.91 3.78 -10.71
CA THR A 46 0.02 3.20 -9.70
C THR A 46 -0.93 4.25 -9.15
N GLU A 47 -2.18 3.86 -8.95
CA GLU A 47 -3.19 4.65 -8.25
C GLU A 47 -3.24 4.26 -6.78
N VAL A 48 -3.31 5.24 -5.88
CA VAL A 48 -3.40 5.02 -4.44
C VAL A 48 -4.75 5.52 -3.93
N LYS A 49 -5.52 4.64 -3.29
CA LYS A 49 -6.78 4.94 -2.63
C LYS A 49 -6.66 4.69 -1.14
N THR A 50 -7.23 5.56 -0.32
CA THR A 50 -7.29 5.37 1.14
C THR A 50 -8.59 4.69 1.53
N GLN A 51 -8.51 3.70 2.40
CA GLN A 51 -9.67 3.08 3.03
C GLN A 51 -9.53 3.16 4.55
N PHE A 52 -10.51 3.77 5.21
CA PHE A 52 -10.64 3.67 6.65
C PHE A 52 -11.19 2.28 6.98
N ILE A 53 -10.51 1.57 7.88
CA ILE A 53 -11.02 0.30 8.40
C ILE A 53 -11.93 0.67 9.56
N ASP A 54 -13.18 0.26 9.48
CA ASP A 54 -14.03 0.16 10.66
C ASP A 54 -13.46 -0.94 11.56
N GLN A 55 -13.15 -0.58 12.81
CA GLN A 55 -12.47 -1.47 13.74
C GLN A 55 -13.39 -2.61 14.22
N ASP A 56 -14.70 -2.40 14.21
CA ASP A 56 -15.70 -3.42 14.51
C ASP A 56 -15.98 -4.32 13.29
N HIS A 57 -15.70 -3.81 12.08
CA HIS A 57 -15.97 -4.50 10.81
C HIS A 57 -14.70 -4.57 9.95
N PRO A 58 -13.67 -5.33 10.38
CA PRO A 58 -12.42 -5.42 9.63
C PRO A 58 -12.69 -5.99 8.23
N PRO A 59 -12.06 -5.43 7.17
CA PRO A 59 -12.28 -5.88 5.81
C PRO A 59 -11.88 -7.35 5.67
N LYS A 60 -12.79 -8.17 5.13
CA LYS A 60 -12.51 -9.57 4.76
C LYS A 60 -11.52 -9.59 3.60
N GLY A 61 -10.23 -9.73 3.89
CA GLY A 61 -9.16 -9.84 2.89
C GLY A 61 -7.76 -9.89 3.50
N TYR A 62 -6.79 -10.39 2.74
CA TYR A 62 -5.39 -10.45 3.16
C TYR A 62 -4.78 -9.04 3.25
N ILE A 63 -4.34 -8.63 4.45
CA ILE A 63 -3.52 -7.42 4.65
C ILE A 63 -2.05 -7.85 4.57
N TRP A 64 -1.34 -7.40 3.55
CA TRP A 64 0.10 -7.70 3.41
C TRP A 64 0.89 -6.87 4.42
N VAL A 65 1.58 -7.55 5.34
CA VAL A 65 2.52 -6.91 6.27
C VAL A 65 3.90 -6.89 5.60
N LEU A 66 4.48 -5.71 5.43
CA LEU A 66 5.86 -5.58 4.96
C LEU A 66 6.80 -6.19 6.01
N GLN A 67 7.43 -7.32 5.69
CA GLN A 67 8.49 -7.87 6.54
C GLN A 67 9.76 -7.05 6.34
N LYS A 68 10.38 -6.61 7.44
CA LYS A 68 11.74 -6.06 7.38
C LYS A 68 12.67 -7.11 6.79
N ALA A 69 13.45 -6.73 5.77
CA ALA A 69 14.56 -7.56 5.31
C ALA A 69 15.52 -7.75 6.49
N ARG A 70 15.83 -9.00 6.85
CA ARG A 70 16.92 -9.30 7.78
C ARG A 70 18.22 -8.93 7.07
N SER A 71 18.93 -7.96 7.64
CA SER A 71 20.35 -7.66 7.36
C SER A 71 21.23 -8.81 7.77
#